data_AF-A0A7W9EYG0-F1
#
_entry.id   AF-A0A7W9EYG0-F1
#
_cell.length_a   1.000
_cell.length_b   1.000
_cell.length_c   1.000
_cell.angle_alpha   90.00
_cell.angle_beta   90.00
_cell.angle_gamma   90.00
#
_symmetry.space_group_name_H-M   'P 1'
#
loop_
_entity.id
_entity.type
_entity.pdbx_description
1 polymer ?
#
loop_
_entity_poly.entity_id
_entity_poly.type
_entity_poly.pdbx_seq_one_letter_code
_entity_poly.pdbx_strand_id
1 'polypeptide(L)'
;MAGPSHYIMPLPEFDKPVKLLIVASPYYKDLSDHQIAGAKAEIEKAGATWDIVNVPGALEIPTAISIAERMSNFDGYVALGCVIRGETTHYDTVCNDSSRAIQLLGLQGVCIGNGILTVENYEQAQVRADPADQNKGGGAAHAALHLIALSRKWGRPDKGIGFTSDILLAQQGKTTA
;
A
#
# COMPACT_ATOMS: atom_id res chain seq x y z
N MET A 1 -14.28 13.51 17.47
CA MET A 1 -13.42 14.70 17.36
C MET A 1 -12.10 14.39 18.04
N ALA A 2 -11.03 14.09 17.29
CA ALA A 2 -9.68 14.08 17.86
C ALA A 2 -9.24 15.55 18.05
N GLY A 3 -8.59 15.85 19.17
CA GLY A 3 -8.19 17.20 19.60
C GLY A 3 -7.14 17.89 18.69
N PRO A 4 -6.64 19.08 19.09
CA PRO A 4 -6.02 20.06 18.21
C PRO A 4 -4.63 19.63 17.74
N SER A 5 -4.41 19.78 16.42
CA SER A 5 -3.20 19.54 15.63
C SER A 5 -2.78 18.07 15.44
N HIS A 6 -3.03 17.55 14.23
CA HIS A 6 -2.36 16.38 13.71
C HIS A 6 -0.98 16.81 13.17
N TYR A 7 0.11 16.27 13.72
CA TYR A 7 1.42 16.43 13.10
C TYR A 7 1.50 15.52 11.87
N ILE A 8 1.78 16.13 10.72
CA ILE A 8 2.03 15.42 9.46
C ILE A 8 3.55 15.40 9.27
N MET A 9 4.11 14.20 9.18
CA MET A 9 5.54 14.05 8.88
C MET A 9 5.84 14.60 7.48
N PRO A 10 6.99 15.24 7.24
CA PRO A 10 7.40 15.59 5.89
C PRO A 10 7.50 14.35 5.00
N LEU A 11 7.18 14.48 3.72
CA LEU A 11 7.36 13.40 2.75
C LEU A 11 8.83 13.01 2.66
N PRO A 12 9.14 11.70 2.49
CA PRO A 12 10.50 11.28 2.24
C PRO A 12 10.97 11.70 0.84
N GLU A 13 12.27 11.92 0.70
CA GLU A 13 12.93 12.12 -0.59
C GLU A 13 13.51 10.79 -1.09
N PHE A 14 13.49 10.59 -2.40
CA PHE A 14 14.01 9.38 -3.04
C PHE A 14 15.07 9.71 -4.09
N ASP A 15 16.20 9.00 -4.02
CA ASP A 15 17.30 9.07 -4.99
C ASP A 15 17.05 8.22 -6.25
N LYS A 16 16.11 7.27 -6.16
CA LYS A 16 15.67 6.40 -7.25
C LYS A 16 14.15 6.49 -7.42
N PRO A 17 13.62 6.32 -8.66
CA PRO A 17 12.18 6.31 -8.90
C PRO A 17 11.45 5.34 -7.96
N VAL A 18 10.26 5.76 -7.51
CA VAL A 18 9.36 4.93 -6.70
C VAL A 18 8.09 4.70 -7.51
N LYS A 19 7.62 3.45 -7.54
CA LYS A 19 6.35 3.07 -8.16
C LYS A 19 5.46 2.35 -7.14
N LEU A 20 4.29 2.92 -6.86
CA LEU A 20 3.29 2.28 -5.99
C LEU A 20 2.17 1.65 -6.80
N LEU A 21 1.52 0.63 -6.22
CA LEU A 21 0.24 0.13 -6.70
C LEU A 21 -0.88 0.54 -5.73
N ILE A 22 -1.87 1.27 -6.25
CA ILE A 22 -3.12 1.52 -5.54
C ILE A 22 -4.04 0.32 -5.79
N VAL A 23 -4.45 -0.37 -4.74
CA VAL A 23 -5.43 -1.45 -4.80
C VAL A 23 -6.71 -0.96 -4.14
N ALA A 24 -7.73 -0.70 -4.95
CA ALA A 24 -8.97 -0.08 -4.50
C ALA A 24 -10.16 -1.04 -4.56
N SER A 25 -11.03 -0.99 -3.55
CA SER A 25 -12.39 -1.55 -3.61
C SER A 25 -13.40 -0.41 -3.80
N PRO A 26 -13.95 -0.21 -5.01
CA PRO A 26 -14.88 0.88 -5.29
C PRO A 26 -16.34 0.51 -4.95
N TYR A 27 -16.58 -0.15 -3.81
CA TYR A 27 -17.93 -0.54 -3.37
C TYR A 27 -18.85 0.68 -3.20
N TYR A 28 -18.30 1.78 -2.65
CA TYR A 28 -18.91 3.12 -2.67
C TYR A 28 -18.09 4.00 -3.60
N LYS A 29 -18.57 4.20 -4.83
CA LYS A 29 -17.79 4.76 -5.93
C LYS A 29 -17.29 6.19 -5.66
N ASP A 30 -18.17 7.04 -5.15
CA ASP A 30 -17.89 8.43 -4.81
C ASP A 30 -16.82 8.56 -3.71
N LEU A 31 -16.93 7.75 -2.64
CA LEU A 31 -15.93 7.71 -1.57
C LEU A 31 -14.59 7.17 -2.07
N SER A 32 -14.64 6.13 -2.91
CA SER A 32 -13.44 5.54 -3.51
C SER A 32 -12.71 6.53 -4.41
N ASP A 33 -13.45 7.30 -5.22
CA ASP A 33 -12.88 8.35 -6.08
C ASP A 33 -12.14 9.40 -5.26
N HIS A 34 -12.72 9.83 -4.14
CA HIS A 34 -12.08 10.74 -3.19
C HIS A 34 -10.80 10.13 -2.59
N GLN A 35 -10.85 8.90 -2.07
CA GLN A 35 -9.66 8.22 -1.53
C GLN A 35 -8.55 8.09 -2.58
N ILE A 36 -8.91 7.69 -3.80
CA ILE A 36 -7.96 7.53 -4.91
C ILE A 36 -7.34 8.88 -5.29
N ALA A 37 -8.14 9.94 -5.39
CA ALA A 37 -7.64 11.29 -5.70
C ALA A 37 -6.65 11.77 -4.64
N GLY A 38 -6.97 11.58 -3.35
CA GLY A 38 -6.08 11.89 -2.24
C GLY A 38 -4.77 11.11 -2.29
N ALA A 39 -4.84 9.81 -2.55
CA ALA A 39 -3.66 8.95 -2.66
C ALA A 39 -2.75 9.36 -3.83
N LYS A 40 -3.32 9.56 -5.03
CA LYS A 40 -2.58 9.99 -6.23
C LYS A 40 -1.84 11.30 -6.01
N ALA A 41 -2.54 12.30 -5.49
CA ALA A 41 -1.96 13.60 -5.22
C ALA A 41 -0.79 13.50 -4.23
N GLU A 42 -0.89 12.66 -3.21
CA GLU A 42 0.20 12.47 -2.24
C GLU A 42 1.40 11.72 -2.82
N ILE A 43 1.17 10.71 -3.66
CA ILE A 43 2.23 9.98 -4.39
C ILE A 43 2.99 10.94 -5.33
N GLU A 44 2.25 11.74 -6.09
CA GLU A 44 2.82 12.69 -7.06
C GLU A 44 3.61 13.81 -6.37
N LYS A 45 3.16 14.30 -5.21
CA LYS A 45 3.93 15.27 -4.40
C LYS A 45 5.31 14.75 -3.99
N ALA A 46 5.44 13.43 -3.80
CA ALA A 46 6.72 12.79 -3.46
C ALA A 46 7.59 12.49 -4.69
N GLY A 47 7.16 12.86 -5.90
CA GLY A 47 7.85 12.53 -7.15
C GLY A 47 7.75 11.06 -7.54
N ALA A 48 6.85 10.30 -6.91
CA ALA A 48 6.63 8.89 -7.18
C ALA A 48 5.55 8.70 -8.26
N THR A 49 5.49 7.49 -8.83
CA THR A 49 4.50 7.08 -9.82
C THR A 49 3.53 6.05 -9.24
N TRP A 50 2.37 5.90 -9.86
CA TRP A 50 1.34 4.98 -9.40
C TRP A 50 0.69 4.24 -10.57
N ASP A 51 0.33 2.98 -10.34
CA ASP A 51 -0.71 2.27 -11.08
C ASP A 51 -1.92 2.03 -10.18
N ILE A 52 -3.05 1.64 -10.76
CA ILE A 52 -4.26 1.30 -10.01
C ILE A 52 -4.89 0.01 -10.52
N VAL A 53 -5.37 -0.81 -9.59
CA VAL A 53 -6.24 -1.95 -9.86
C VAL A 53 -7.44 -1.93 -8.92
N ASN A 54 -8.58 -2.39 -9.43
CA ASN A 54 -9.80 -2.50 -8.65
C ASN A 54 -10.08 -3.97 -8.29
N VAL A 55 -10.57 -4.17 -7.08
CA VAL A 55 -11.10 -5.46 -6.60
C VAL A 55 -12.55 -5.28 -6.12
N PRO A 56 -13.38 -6.35 -6.09
CA PRO A 56 -14.79 -6.22 -5.73
C PRO A 56 -15.03 -5.68 -4.32
N GLY A 57 -14.31 -6.19 -3.32
CA GLY A 57 -14.50 -5.86 -1.90
C GLY A 57 -13.19 -5.61 -1.14
N ALA A 58 -13.32 -5.11 0.09
CA ALA A 58 -12.17 -4.87 0.96
C ALA A 58 -11.42 -6.15 1.37
N LEU A 59 -12.11 -7.30 1.37
CA LEU A 59 -11.51 -8.61 1.67
C LEU A 59 -10.53 -9.07 0.59
N GLU A 60 -10.69 -8.63 -0.65
CA GLU A 60 -9.81 -9.03 -1.76
C GLU A 60 -8.55 -8.15 -1.87
N ILE A 61 -8.53 -6.97 -1.24
CA ILE A 61 -7.40 -6.02 -1.29
C ILE A 61 -6.07 -6.68 -0.86
N PRO A 62 -5.99 -7.36 0.31
CA PRO A 62 -4.73 -7.99 0.74
C PRO A 62 -4.27 -9.07 -0.24
N THR A 63 -5.18 -9.87 -0.79
CA THR A 63 -4.85 -10.92 -1.75
C THR A 63 -4.33 -10.32 -3.07
N ALA A 64 -4.94 -9.25 -3.57
CA ALA A 64 -4.46 -8.56 -4.76
C ALA A 64 -3.07 -7.93 -4.57
N ILE A 65 -2.82 -7.32 -3.41
CA ILE A 65 -1.47 -6.84 -3.02
C ILE A 65 -0.48 -8.00 -3.03
N SER A 66 -0.83 -9.13 -2.40
CA SER A 66 0.02 -10.32 -2.34
C SER A 66 0.32 -10.92 -3.71
N ILE A 67 -0.64 -10.88 -4.64
CA ILE A 67 -0.43 -11.30 -6.04
C ILE A 67 0.56 -10.36 -6.73
N ALA A 68 0.35 -9.04 -6.64
CA ALA A 68 1.20 -8.05 -7.25
C ALA A 68 2.64 -8.09 -6.71
N GLU A 69 2.82 -8.27 -5.40
CA GLU A 69 4.14 -8.38 -4.76
C GLU A 69 4.97 -9.55 -5.28
N ARG A 70 4.33 -10.66 -5.67
CA ARG A 70 5.04 -11.81 -6.21
C ARG A 70 5.30 -11.73 -7.71
N MET A 71 4.50 -10.96 -8.44
CA MET A 71 4.41 -11.06 -9.90
C MET A 71 4.75 -9.76 -10.63
N SER A 72 4.98 -8.66 -9.91
CA SER A 72 5.16 -7.32 -10.47
C SER A 72 6.23 -6.54 -9.71
N ASN A 73 6.61 -5.38 -10.26
CA ASN A 73 7.73 -4.58 -9.76
C ASN A 73 7.22 -3.27 -9.15
N PHE A 74 6.52 -3.36 -8.02
CA PHE A 74 6.10 -2.20 -7.22
C PHE A 74 6.97 -2.09 -5.98
N ASP A 75 7.31 -0.86 -5.57
CA ASP A 75 8.06 -0.61 -4.35
C ASP A 75 7.15 -0.67 -3.10
N GLY A 76 5.85 -0.45 -3.27
CA GLY A 76 4.87 -0.51 -2.19
C GLY A 76 3.43 -0.33 -2.68
N TYR A 77 2.50 -0.36 -1.74
CA TYR A 77 1.07 -0.50 -2.01
C TYR A 77 0.23 0.45 -1.17
N VAL A 78 -0.88 0.89 -1.74
CA VAL A 78 -1.90 1.66 -1.03
C VAL A 78 -3.20 0.86 -1.07
N ALA A 79 -3.63 0.38 0.10
CA ALA A 79 -4.87 -0.38 0.26
C ALA A 79 -6.04 0.58 0.51
N LEU A 80 -6.95 0.75 -0.46
CA LEU A 80 -8.07 1.68 -0.35
C LEU A 80 -9.42 0.96 -0.42
N GLY A 81 -10.31 1.28 0.50
CA GLY A 81 -11.67 0.77 0.52
C GLY A 81 -12.49 1.47 1.59
N CYS A 82 -13.78 1.17 1.64
CA CYS A 82 -14.68 1.70 2.65
C CYS A 82 -15.71 0.65 3.05
N VAL A 83 -15.82 0.41 4.35
CA VAL A 83 -16.77 -0.50 4.98
C VAL A 83 -17.59 0.31 5.96
N ILE A 84 -18.90 0.38 5.72
CA ILE A 84 -19.85 1.13 6.54
C ILE A 84 -20.69 0.12 7.32
N ARG A 85 -20.88 0.32 8.62
CA ARG A 85 -21.66 -0.59 9.47
C ARG A 85 -23.08 -0.74 8.92
N GLY A 86 -23.48 -1.99 8.73
CA GLY A 86 -24.85 -2.39 8.40
C GLY A 86 -25.54 -3.11 9.54
N GLU A 87 -26.59 -3.86 9.23
CA GLU A 87 -27.45 -4.53 10.23
C GLU A 87 -26.84 -5.79 10.83
N THR A 88 -25.81 -6.36 10.22
CA THR A 88 -25.25 -7.66 10.60
C THR A 88 -23.79 -7.56 11.02
N THR A 89 -23.28 -8.61 11.66
CA THR A 89 -21.87 -8.76 12.06
C THR A 89 -20.90 -8.88 10.88
N HIS A 90 -21.39 -8.92 9.63
CA HIS A 90 -20.56 -8.94 8.43
C HIS A 90 -19.56 -7.77 8.41
N TYR A 91 -19.97 -6.60 8.91
CA TYR A 91 -19.08 -5.45 9.09
C TYR A 91 -17.82 -5.82 9.88
N ASP A 92 -17.99 -6.48 11.03
CA ASP A 92 -16.87 -6.81 11.91
C ASP A 92 -15.94 -7.85 11.24
N THR A 93 -16.49 -8.80 10.49
CA THR A 93 -15.69 -9.75 9.68
C THR A 93 -14.85 -9.02 8.64
N VAL A 94 -15.47 -8.19 7.79
CA VAL A 94 -14.77 -7.49 6.70
C VAL A 94 -13.70 -6.55 7.25
N CYS A 95 -14.02 -5.77 8.29
CA CYS A 95 -13.08 -4.82 8.89
C CYS A 95 -11.89 -5.54 9.53
N ASN A 96 -12.14 -6.55 10.36
CA ASN A 96 -11.08 -7.21 11.12
C ASN A 96 -10.18 -8.05 10.23
N ASP A 97 -10.75 -8.79 9.28
CA ASP A 97 -9.97 -9.74 8.48
C ASP A 97 -9.16 -9.03 7.39
N SER A 98 -9.71 -7.99 6.75
CA SER A 98 -8.94 -7.17 5.81
C SER A 98 -7.78 -6.45 6.51
N SER A 99 -8.03 -5.83 7.67
CA SER A 99 -7.00 -5.16 8.46
C SER A 99 -5.92 -6.13 8.95
N ARG A 100 -6.31 -7.32 9.43
CA ARG A 100 -5.36 -8.34 9.89
C ARG A 100 -4.49 -8.84 8.74
N ALA A 101 -5.07 -9.12 7.58
CA ALA A 101 -4.32 -9.59 6.43
C ALA A 101 -3.32 -8.53 5.92
N ILE A 102 -3.70 -7.25 5.86
CA ILE A 102 -2.77 -6.15 5.53
C ILE A 102 -1.63 -6.08 6.54
N GLN A 103 -1.93 -6.15 7.84
CA GLN A 103 -0.91 -6.12 8.88
C GLN A 103 0.07 -7.29 8.74
N LEU A 104 -0.43 -8.50 8.49
CA LEU A 104 0.42 -9.68 8.31
C LEU A 104 1.35 -9.54 7.09
N LEU A 105 0.86 -9.03 5.96
CA LEU A 105 1.71 -8.74 4.79
C LEU A 105 2.76 -7.67 5.11
N GLY A 106 2.36 -6.61 5.84
CA GLY A 106 3.29 -5.57 6.28
C GLY A 106 4.42 -6.10 7.16
N LEU A 107 4.10 -6.98 8.12
CA LEU A 107 5.08 -7.64 8.98
C LEU A 107 6.00 -8.61 8.22
N GLN A 108 5.58 -9.11 7.05
CA GLN A 108 6.40 -9.90 6.14
C GLN A 108 7.35 -9.04 5.27
N GLY A 109 7.28 -7.70 5.38
CA GLY A 109 8.18 -6.77 4.70
C GLY A 109 7.54 -6.00 3.54
N VAL A 110 6.26 -6.23 3.25
CA VAL A 110 5.57 -5.51 2.17
C VAL A 110 5.26 -4.07 2.62
N CYS A 111 5.67 -3.08 1.84
CA CYS A 111 5.45 -1.67 2.19
C CYS A 111 4.00 -1.25 1.87
N ILE A 112 3.09 -1.31 2.85
CA ILE A 112 1.66 -1.08 2.64
C ILE A 112 1.15 0.09 3.50
N GLY A 113 0.50 1.05 2.86
CA GLY A 113 -0.35 2.03 3.52
C GLY A 113 -1.81 1.56 3.59
N ASN A 114 -2.36 1.45 4.79
CA ASN A 114 -3.77 1.05 4.97
C ASN A 114 -4.69 2.27 5.01
N GLY A 115 -5.52 2.42 3.98
CA GLY A 115 -6.57 3.43 3.86
C GLY A 115 -7.98 2.84 3.83
N ILE A 116 -8.20 1.59 4.25
CA ILE A 116 -9.54 1.02 4.36
C ILE A 116 -10.30 1.74 5.48
N LEU A 117 -11.37 2.44 5.14
CA LEU A 117 -12.24 3.13 6.10
C LEU A 117 -13.16 2.11 6.76
N THR A 118 -13.18 2.14 8.09
CA THR A 118 -14.11 1.38 8.92
C THR A 118 -14.91 2.38 9.74
N VAL A 119 -16.18 2.57 9.37
CA VAL A 119 -17.01 3.67 9.85
C VAL A 119 -18.41 3.21 10.20
N GLU A 120 -19.06 3.96 11.09
CA GLU A 120 -20.41 3.64 11.57
C GLU A 120 -21.51 4.15 10.62
N ASN A 121 -21.22 5.16 9.81
CA ASN A 121 -22.16 5.74 8.85
C ASN A 121 -21.44 6.42 7.68
N TYR A 122 -22.23 6.84 6.69
CA TYR A 122 -21.74 7.41 5.44
C TYR A 122 -21.17 8.83 5.64
N GLU A 123 -21.72 9.64 6.53
CA GLU A 123 -21.21 10.99 6.83
C GLU A 123 -19.79 10.94 7.41
N GLN A 124 -19.51 9.96 8.27
CA GLN A 124 -18.15 9.68 8.75
C GLN A 124 -17.21 9.29 7.62
N ALA A 125 -17.72 8.53 6.64
CA ALA A 125 -16.97 8.07 5.48
C ALA A 125 -16.57 9.24 4.58
N GLN A 126 -17.52 10.15 4.29
CA GLN A 126 -17.29 11.34 3.46
C GLN A 126 -16.16 12.21 4.02
N VAL A 127 -16.24 12.59 5.29
CA VAL A 127 -15.21 13.37 6.00
C VAL A 127 -13.83 12.71 5.94
N ARG A 128 -13.78 11.37 6.00
CA ARG A 128 -12.53 10.60 5.99
C ARG A 128 -11.95 10.42 4.59
N ALA A 129 -12.81 10.27 3.58
CA ALA A 129 -12.41 10.07 2.20
C ALA A 129 -11.96 11.39 1.55
N ASP A 130 -12.57 12.51 1.92
CA ASP A 130 -12.38 13.82 1.29
C ASP A 130 -10.90 14.27 1.31
N PRO A 131 -10.28 14.50 0.13
CA PRO A 131 -8.92 15.03 0.02
C PRO A 131 -8.71 16.40 0.66
N ALA A 132 -9.77 17.19 0.81
CA ALA A 132 -9.73 18.53 1.42
C ALA A 132 -9.95 18.52 2.94
N ASP A 133 -10.37 17.38 3.51
CA ASP A 133 -10.57 17.21 4.95
C ASP A 133 -9.57 16.19 5.52
N GLN A 134 -10.01 15.05 6.04
CA GLN A 134 -9.09 14.12 6.71
C GLN A 134 -8.23 13.30 5.75
N ASN A 135 -8.56 13.29 4.45
CA ASN A 135 -7.77 12.71 3.37
C ASN A 135 -7.08 11.38 3.72
N LYS A 136 -7.85 10.39 4.16
CA LYS A 136 -7.29 9.09 4.57
C LYS A 136 -6.65 8.33 3.41
N GLY A 137 -7.09 8.58 2.17
CA GLY A 137 -6.43 8.07 0.97
C GLY A 137 -5.00 8.60 0.82
N GLY A 138 -4.82 9.92 0.94
CA GLY A 138 -3.51 10.56 0.96
C GLY A 138 -2.66 10.10 2.15
N GLY A 139 -3.26 10.01 3.34
CA GLY A 139 -2.57 9.48 4.53
C GLY A 139 -2.05 8.04 4.35
N ALA A 140 -2.80 7.18 3.65
CA ALA A 140 -2.35 5.83 3.33
C ALA A 140 -1.17 5.85 2.34
N ALA A 141 -1.24 6.64 1.27
CA ALA A 141 -0.10 6.83 0.36
C ALA A 141 1.14 7.36 1.08
N HIS A 142 0.96 8.36 1.95
CA HIS A 142 2.02 8.92 2.78
C HIS A 142 2.70 7.83 3.63
N ALA A 143 1.92 6.99 4.30
CA ALA A 143 2.45 5.87 5.10
C ALA A 143 3.24 4.87 4.25
N ALA A 144 2.72 4.51 3.06
CA ALA A 144 3.41 3.60 2.15
C ALA A 144 4.78 4.14 1.72
N LEU A 145 4.85 5.42 1.35
CA LEU A 145 6.10 6.10 0.97
C LEU A 145 7.14 6.07 2.10
N HIS A 146 6.73 6.32 3.34
CA HIS A 146 7.64 6.22 4.49
C HIS A 146 8.16 4.80 4.70
N LEU A 147 7.32 3.78 4.56
CA LEU A 147 7.76 2.39 4.65
C LEU A 147 8.78 2.06 3.55
N ILE A 148 8.57 2.54 2.32
CA ILE A 148 9.53 2.40 1.22
C ILE A 148 10.85 3.07 1.56
N ALA A 149 10.83 4.29 2.12
CA ALA A 149 12.03 5.00 2.51
C ALA A 149 12.81 4.26 3.60
N LEU A 150 12.13 3.71 4.61
CA LEU A 150 12.74 2.88 5.66
C LEU A 150 13.32 1.59 5.08
N SER A 151 12.58 0.93 4.19
CA SER A 151 13.01 -0.28 3.48
C SER A 151 14.26 0.00 2.63
N ARG A 152 14.37 1.14 1.94
CA ARG A 152 15.58 1.50 1.19
C ARG A 152 16.75 1.92 2.08
N LYS A 153 16.47 2.56 3.23
CA LYS A 153 17.50 3.00 4.18
C LYS A 153 18.18 1.83 4.88
N TRP A 154 17.44 0.77 5.22
CA TRP A 154 17.93 -0.37 6.00
C TRP A 154 17.94 -1.70 5.26
N GLY A 155 17.19 -1.81 4.17
CA GLY A 155 17.29 -2.88 3.19
C GLY A 155 18.70 -2.88 2.67
N ARG A 156 19.45 -3.90 3.08
CA ARG A 156 20.90 -3.98 2.91
C ARG A 156 21.25 -3.63 1.45
N PRO A 157 22.22 -2.73 1.20
CA PRO A 157 23.00 -2.88 -0.02
C PRO A 157 23.58 -4.30 0.04
N ASP A 158 23.61 -5.03 -1.08
CA ASP A 158 24.36 -6.28 -1.20
C ASP A 158 25.79 -6.05 -0.71
N LYS A 159 26.02 -6.18 0.59
CA LYS A 159 27.33 -6.50 1.11
C LYS A 159 27.48 -7.94 0.67
N GLY A 160 28.18 -8.14 -0.44
CA GLY A 160 28.61 -9.44 -0.92
C GLY A 160 29.27 -10.21 0.21
N ILE A 161 28.47 -10.97 0.94
CA ILE A 161 28.86 -11.84 2.04
C ILE A 161 28.09 -13.13 1.78
N GLY A 162 28.72 -14.05 1.05
CA GLY A 162 28.14 -15.32 0.64
C GLY A 162 28.10 -15.46 -0.88
N PHE A 163 28.34 -16.69 -1.35
CA PHE A 163 28.55 -17.04 -2.75
C PHE A 163 27.54 -16.35 -3.69
N THR A 164 28.05 -15.42 -4.51
CA THR A 164 27.28 -14.86 -5.63
C THR A 164 26.98 -15.95 -6.64
N SER A 165 25.88 -15.79 -7.38
CA SER A 165 25.36 -16.70 -8.40
C SER A 165 26.37 -17.05 -9.51
N ASP A 166 27.51 -16.37 -9.55
CA ASP A 166 28.61 -16.57 -10.50
C ASP A 166 29.27 -17.95 -10.38
N ILE A 167 29.08 -18.66 -9.26
CA ILE A 167 29.69 -20.00 -9.04
C ILE A 167 28.82 -21.16 -9.56
N LEU A 168 27.56 -20.91 -9.94
CA LEU A 168 26.69 -21.94 -10.51
C LEU A 168 26.94 -22.23 -12.00
N LEU A 169 27.86 -21.51 -12.65
CA LEU A 169 28.38 -21.87 -13.97
C LEU A 169 29.70 -22.65 -13.82
N ALA A 170 29.62 -23.80 -13.15
CA ALA A 170 30.67 -24.81 -13.24
C ALA A 170 30.74 -25.33 -14.69
N GLN A 171 31.75 -24.84 -15.41
CA GLN A 171 32.47 -25.51 -16.50
C GLN A 171 31.65 -26.54 -17.30
N GLN A 172 30.95 -26.09 -18.35
CA GLN A 172 30.81 -26.93 -19.53
C GLN A 172 32.20 -27.07 -20.16
N GLY A 173 32.90 -28.12 -19.73
CA GLY A 173 34.19 -28.52 -20.27
C GLY A 173 34.10 -28.64 -21.78
N LYS A 174 34.98 -27.90 -22.45
CA LYS A 174 35.33 -28.11 -23.85
C LYS A 174 35.84 -29.54 -24.02
N THR A 175 35.11 -30.37 -24.74
CA THR A 175 35.70 -31.53 -25.41
C THR A 175 36.02 -31.12 -26.84
N THR A 176 37.27 -30.76 -27.09
CA THR A 176 37.82 -30.59 -28.44
C THR A 176 38.54 -31.86 -28.87
N ALA A 177 38.23 -32.29 -30.09
CA ALA A 177 38.83 -33.35 -30.92
C ALA A 177 38.50 -34.80 -30.54
#